data_AF-A0A6N7FHK5-F1
#
_entry.id   AF-A0A6N7FHK5-F1
#
_cell.length_a   1.000
_cell.length_b   1.000
_cell.length_c   1.000
_cell.angle_alpha   90.00
_cell.angle_beta   90.00
_cell.angle_gamma   90.00
#
_symmetry.space_group_name_H-M   'P 1'
#
loop_
_entity.id
_entity.type
_entity.pdbx_description
1 polymer ?
#
loop_
_entity_poly.entity_id
_entity_poly.type
_entity_poly.pdbx_seq_one_letter_code
_entity_poly.pdbx_strand_id
1 'polypeptide(L)' 'MITVLVTYKLRPGTDRTAAKAQSEAAAPRFRALDGLQTKYFLYREEEGLGGGFYIWESREKAEA' A
#
# COMPACT_ATOMS: atom_id res chain seq x y z
N MET A 1 -12.76 12.08 -6.14
CA MET A 1 -12.01 11.34 -5.11
C MET A 1 -12.45 9.88 -5.12
N ILE A 2 -11.51 8.94 -5.12
CA ILE A 2 -11.75 7.49 -5.01
C ILE A 2 -10.82 6.89 -3.97
N THR A 3 -11.30 5.87 -3.26
CA THR A 3 -10.48 5.09 -2.32
C THR A 3 -10.33 3.67 -2.84
N VAL A 4 -9.10 3.15 -2.83
CA VAL A 4 -8.79 1.80 -3.31
C VAL A 4 -8.16 1.00 -2.17
N LEU A 5 -8.67 -0.19 -1.92
CA LEU A 5 -8.07 -1.16 -1.01
C LEU A 5 -7.47 -2.31 -1.82
N VAL A 6 -6.17 -2.53 -1.66
CA VAL A 6 -5.47 -3.68 -2.25
C VAL A 6 -4.88 -4.50 -1.12
N THR A 7 -5.16 -5.80 -1.12
CA THR A 7 -4.55 -6.76 -0.20
C THR A 7 -3.87 -7.88 -0.98
N TYR A 8 -2.81 -8.43 -0.41
CA TYR A 8 -2.06 -9.55 -0.98
C TYR A 8 -1.44 -10.40 0.13
N LYS A 9 -1.12 -11.65 -0.19
CA LYS A 9 -0.44 -12.55 0.75
C LYS A 9 1.02 -12.13 0.92
N LEU A 10 1.44 -11.97 2.17
CA LEU A 10 2.84 -11.76 2.50
C LEU A 10 3.64 -13.04 2.28
N ARG A 11 4.94 -12.87 2.10
CA ARG A 11 5.87 -14.00 2.11
C ARG A 11 5.80 -14.66 3.50
N PRO A 12 5.77 -16.01 3.59
CA PRO A 12 5.77 -16.70 4.88
C PRO A 12 6.91 -16.21 5.79
N GLY A 13 6.62 -15.97 7.06
CA GLY A 13 7.59 -15.47 8.03
C GLY A 13 7.93 -13.97 7.91
N THR A 14 7.20 -13.20 7.09
CA THR A 14 7.34 -11.74 7.10
C THR A 14 6.75 -11.20 8.41
N ASP A 15 7.63 -10.75 9.31
CA ASP A 15 7.22 -10.07 10.53
C ASP A 15 6.92 -8.58 10.30
N ARG A 16 6.40 -7.93 11.33
CA ARG A 16 6.03 -6.51 11.30
C ARG A 16 7.21 -5.59 10.98
N THR A 17 8.40 -5.93 11.47
CA THR A 17 9.61 -5.10 11.29
C THR A 17 10.07 -5.16 9.84
N ALA A 18 10.14 -6.36 9.26
CA ALA A 18 10.45 -6.59 7.86
C ALA A 18 9.40 -5.95 6.94
N ALA A 19 8.11 -6.02 7.30
CA ALA A 19 7.03 -5.35 6.56
C ALA A 19 7.16 -3.81 6.59
N LYS A 20 7.49 -3.24 7.75
CA LYS A 20 7.73 -1.79 7.90
C LYS A 20 8.92 -1.34 7.06
N ALA A 21 10.05 -2.04 7.13
CA ALA A 21 11.24 -1.70 6.34
C ALA A 21 10.98 -1.75 4.83
N GLN A 22 10.27 -2.77 4.35
CA GLN A 22 9.84 -2.87 2.95
C GLN A 22 8.92 -1.71 2.56
N SER A 23 8.00 -1.31 3.44
CA SER A 23 7.07 -0.20 3.20
C SER A 23 7.81 1.14 3.10
N GLU A 24 8.76 1.41 4.00
CA GLU A 24 9.58 2.63 3.99
C GLU A 24 10.44 2.73 2.72
N ALA A 25 11.05 1.62 2.30
CA ALA A 25 11.81 1.55 1.06
C ALA A 25 10.93 1.78 -0.19
N ALA A 26 9.67 1.34 -0.15
CA ALA A 26 8.73 1.51 -1.26
C ALA A 26 8.04 2.89 -1.28
N ALA A 27 7.91 3.56 -0.14
CA ALA A 27 7.18 4.82 0.01
C ALA A 27 7.56 5.93 -0.99
N PRO A 28 8.86 6.17 -1.32
CA PRO A 28 9.23 7.18 -2.31
C PRO A 28 8.57 7.00 -3.69
N ARG A 29 8.36 5.75 -4.12
CA ARG A 29 7.76 5.44 -5.44
C ARG A 29 6.31 5.91 -5.53
N PHE A 30 5.56 5.81 -4.42
CA PHE A 30 4.16 6.21 -4.38
C PHE A 30 4.00 7.73 -4.29
N ARG A 31 4.91 8.43 -3.59
CA ARG A 31 4.87 9.90 -3.49
C ARG A 31 5.02 10.61 -4.84
N ALA A 32 5.56 9.94 -5.84
CA ALA A 32 5.74 10.48 -7.20
C ALA A 32 4.55 10.20 -8.13
N LEU A 33 3.51 9.49 -7.68
CA LEU A 33 2.37 9.13 -8.51
C LEU A 33 1.39 10.30 -8.66
N ASP A 34 1.10 10.65 -9.90
CA ASP A 34 0.19 11.73 -10.25
C ASP A 34 -1.24 11.44 -9.76
N GLY A 35 -1.81 12.37 -8.99
CA GLY A 35 -3.15 12.25 -8.41
C GLY A 35 -3.26 11.34 -7.18
N LEU A 36 -2.18 10.72 -6.69
CA LEU A 36 -2.19 9.99 -5.42
C LEU A 36 -2.04 10.97 -4.26
N GLN A 37 -3.09 11.11 -3.45
CA GLN A 37 -3.08 12.02 -2.31
C GLN A 37 -2.47 11.38 -1.07
N THR A 38 -2.80 10.11 -0.81
CA THR A 38 -2.33 9.39 0.38
C THR A 38 -2.31 7.90 0.13
N LYS A 39 -1.28 7.24 0.67
CA LYS A 39 -1.21 5.79 0.78
C LYS A 39 -0.89 5.39 2.22
N TYR A 40 -1.71 4.49 2.77
CA TYR A 40 -1.38 3.74 3.98
C TYR A 40 -0.91 2.35 3.59
N PHE A 41 0.20 1.89 4.18
CA PHE A 41 0.62 0.51 4.09
C PHE A 41 -0.12 -0.33 5.12
N LEU A 42 -0.56 -1.51 4.72
CA LEU A 42 -1.33 -2.42 5.57
C LEU A 42 -0.49 -3.66 5.91
N TYR A 43 -0.62 -4.12 7.14
CA TYR A 43 -0.02 -5.35 7.64
C TYR A 43 -0.99 -6.03 8.61
N ARG A 44 -1.28 -7.31 8.38
CA ARG A 44 -2.08 -8.17 9.26
C ARG A 44 -1.37 -9.50 9.40
N GLU A 45 -0.79 -9.71 10.58
CA GLU A 45 0.03 -10.86 10.91
C GLU A 45 -0.74 -12.18 10.90
N GLU A 46 -1.89 -12.21 11.60
CA GLU A 46 -2.70 -13.43 11.78
C GLU A 46 -3.14 -14.06 10.45
N GLU A 47 -3.42 -13.23 9.44
CA GLU A 47 -3.86 -13.69 8.11
C GLU A 47 -2.73 -13.73 7.07
N GLY A 48 -1.53 -13.31 7.47
CA GLY A 48 -0.37 -13.15 6.60
C GLY A 48 -0.66 -12.22 5.43
N LEU A 49 -1.34 -11.09 5.67
CA LEU A 49 -1.74 -10.14 4.64
C LEU A 49 -0.97 -8.83 4.72
N GLY A 50 -0.57 -8.36 3.55
CA GLY A 50 -0.04 -7.02 3.31
C GLY A 50 -0.99 -6.28 2.39
N GLY A 51 -0.75 -4.98 2.20
CA GLY A 51 -1.61 -4.21 1.31
C GLY A 51 -1.33 -2.73 1.29
N GLY A 52 -2.24 -2.03 0.61
CA GLY A 52 -2.29 -0.59 0.61
C GLY A 52 -3.74 -0.09 0.60
N PHE A 53 -3.98 0.97 1.36
CA PHE A 53 -5.17 1.79 1.23
C PHE A 53 -4.79 3.11 0.58
N TYR A 54 -5.38 3.43 -0.55
CA TYR A 54 -5.01 4.55 -1.41
C TYR A 54 -6.16 5.54 -1.51
N ILE A 55 -5.85 6.82 -1.46
CA ILE A 55 -6.79 7.92 -1.71
C ILE A 55 -6.29 8.66 -2.94
N TRP A 56 -7.11 8.68 -3.99
CA TRP A 56 -6.80 9.31 -5.27
C TRP A 56 -7.77 10.43 -5.60
N GLU A 57 -7.30 11.40 -6.38
CA GLU A 57 -8.10 12.52 -6.85
C GLU A 57 -9.29 12.09 -7.72
N SER A 58 -9.07 11.14 -8.63
CA SER A 58 -10.10 10.64 -9.55
C SER A 58 -9.96 9.14 -9.81
N ARG A 59 -11.00 8.54 -10.39
CA ARG A 59 -11.01 7.12 -10.76
C ARG A 59 -10.01 6.83 -11.88
N GLU A 60 -9.95 7.72 -12.87
CA GLU A 60 -9.06 7.63 -14.01
C GLU A 60 -7.59 7.60 -13.57
N LYS A 61 -7.21 8.42 -12.56
CA LYS A 61 -5.85 8.40 -11.98
C LYS A 61 -5.55 7.12 -11.20
N ALA A 62 -6.56 6.51 -10.58
CA ALA A 62 -6.39 5.26 -9.85
C ALA A 62 -6.28 4.02 -10.75
N GLU A 63 -6.79 4.10 -11.99
CA GLU A 63 -6.82 3.00 -12.96
C GLU A 63 -5.70 3.08 -14.03
N ALA A 64 -4.95 4.19 -14.08
CA ALA A 64 -3.83 4.44 -15.01
C ALA A 64 -2.56 3.64 -14.65
#